data_AF-A0A7C2T6F2-F1
#
_entry.id   AF-A0A7C2T6F2-F1
#
_cell.length_a   1.000
_cell.length_b   1.000
_cell.length_c   1.000
_cell.angle_alpha   90.00
_cell.angle_beta   90.00
_cell.angle_gamma   90.00
#
_symmetry.space_group_name_H-M   'P 1'
#
loop_
_entity.id
_entity.type
_entity.pdbx_description
1 polymer ?
#
loop_
_entity_poly.entity_id
_entity_poly.type
_entity_poly.pdbx_seq_one_letter_code
_entity_poly.pdbx_strand_id
1 'polypeptide(L)'
;MAERIKKQAIGLGFDDARIARADAIPDAPARLRAFLDAGRHGDMVWMETRAGERGDPRALWAAARSIVMLGLNYGPDGDPLAILEQRDRGAVSVYARGRDYHDVVKKKLKALGRFIAETFACEVK
;
A
#
# COMPACT_ATOMS: atom_id res chain seq x y z
N MET A 1 1.92 19.70 10.37
CA MET A 1 2.13 18.24 10.55
C MET A 1 2.25 17.51 9.21
N ALA A 2 1.20 17.52 8.38
CA ALA A 2 1.15 16.83 7.08
C ALA A 2 2.39 17.02 6.19
N GLU A 3 2.78 18.28 5.92
CA GLU A 3 3.92 18.56 5.03
C GLU A 3 5.26 18.04 5.58
N ARG A 4 5.45 18.01 6.89
CA ARG A 4 6.65 17.42 7.50
C ARG A 4 6.70 15.91 7.28
N ILE A 5 5.55 15.23 7.40
CA ILE A 5 5.43 13.79 7.16
C ILE A 5 5.70 13.47 5.70
N LYS A 6 5.09 14.22 4.76
CA LYS A 6 5.32 14.04 3.33
C LYS A 6 6.78 14.28 2.97
N LYS A 7 7.38 15.38 3.44
CA LYS A 7 8.80 15.68 3.21
C LYS A 7 9.70 14.56 3.73
N GLN A 8 9.41 14.02 4.92
CA GLN A 8 10.17 12.89 5.45
C GLN A 8 10.00 11.63 4.60
N ALA A 9 8.78 11.34 4.15
CA ALA A 9 8.53 10.20 3.27
C ALA A 9 9.34 10.29 1.97
N ILE A 10 9.35 11.46 1.31
CA ILE A 10 10.18 11.70 0.13
C ILE A 10 11.66 11.56 0.47
N GLY A 11 12.12 12.12 1.61
CA GLY A 11 13.51 11.97 2.07
C GLY A 11 13.93 10.53 2.37
N LEU A 12 12.98 9.65 2.74
CA LEU A 12 13.19 8.22 2.90
C LEU A 12 13.15 7.44 1.57
N GLY A 13 12.93 8.14 0.46
CA GLY A 13 12.91 7.62 -0.90
C GLY A 13 11.60 6.93 -1.26
N PHE A 14 10.45 7.45 -0.81
CA PHE A 14 9.18 7.24 -1.50
C PHE A 14 9.05 8.27 -2.63
N ASP A 15 8.40 7.91 -3.73
CA ASP A 15 8.23 8.79 -4.89
C ASP A 15 6.99 9.69 -4.78
N ASP A 16 5.98 9.26 -4.00
CA ASP A 16 4.82 10.09 -3.67
C ASP A 16 4.37 9.87 -2.22
N ALA A 17 3.77 10.91 -1.65
CA ALA A 17 3.18 10.91 -0.32
C ALA A 17 1.94 11.81 -0.27
N ARG A 18 0.78 11.21 -0.03
CA ARG A 18 -0.53 11.87 0.06
C ARG A 18 -1.22 11.52 1.37
N ILE A 19 -2.20 12.32 1.74
CA ILE A 19 -2.99 12.10 2.95
C ILE A 19 -4.47 12.21 2.59
N ALA A 20 -5.23 11.19 2.97
CA ALA A 20 -6.69 11.15 2.82
C ALA A 20 -7.33 10.98 4.19
N ARG A 21 -8.63 11.30 4.30
CA ARG A 21 -9.42 10.93 5.49
C ARG A 21 -9.65 9.42 5.52
N ALA A 22 -9.80 8.86 6.72
CA ALA A 22 -10.10 7.44 6.89
C ALA A 22 -11.47 7.03 6.31
N ASP A 23 -12.38 8.00 6.12
CA ASP A 23 -13.72 7.82 5.55
C ASP A 23 -13.84 8.27 4.08
N ALA A 24 -12.72 8.50 3.39
CA ALA A 24 -12.71 9.05 2.03
C ALA A 24 -13.29 8.12 0.94
N ILE A 25 -13.57 6.85 1.26
CA ILE A 25 -14.07 5.82 0.33
C ILE A 25 -15.32 5.12 0.88
N PRO A 26 -16.44 5.84 1.10
CA PRO A 26 -17.63 5.29 1.78
C PRO A 26 -18.25 4.09 1.07
N ASP A 27 -18.08 3.98 -0.26
CA ASP A 27 -18.61 2.89 -1.06
C ASP A 27 -17.75 1.62 -1.02
N ALA A 28 -16.53 1.67 -0.49
CA ALA A 28 -15.58 0.56 -0.54
C ALA A 28 -16.11 -0.74 0.13
N PRO A 29 -16.79 -0.71 1.29
CA PRO A 29 -17.39 -1.91 1.88
C PRO A 29 -18.41 -2.57 0.96
N ALA A 30 -19.32 -1.79 0.36
CA ALA A 30 -20.36 -2.32 -0.52
C ALA A 30 -19.77 -2.91 -1.81
N ARG A 31 -18.78 -2.23 -2.41
CA ARG A 31 -18.07 -2.72 -3.60
C ARG A 31 -17.28 -4.00 -3.31
N LEU A 32 -16.61 -4.06 -2.15
CA LEU A 32 -15.91 -5.27 -1.71
C LEU A 32 -16.90 -6.42 -1.50
N ARG A 33 -18.05 -6.17 -0.88
CA ARG A 33 -19.08 -7.19 -0.69
C ARG A 33 -19.59 -7.75 -2.02
N ALA A 34 -19.92 -6.89 -2.97
CA ALA A 34 -20.33 -7.32 -4.31
C ALA A 34 -19.25 -8.11 -5.06
N PHE A 35 -17.97 -7.80 -4.83
CA PHE A 35 -16.85 -8.57 -5.39
C PHE A 35 -16.75 -9.97 -4.76
N LEU A 36 -16.89 -10.06 -3.44
CA LEU A 36 -16.85 -11.31 -2.67
C LEU A 36 -18.03 -12.23 -3.00
N ASP A 37 -19.25 -11.69 -3.01
CA ASP A 37 -20.48 -12.44 -3.32
C ASP A 37 -20.46 -13.01 -4.75
N ALA A 38 -19.73 -12.36 -5.66
CA ALA A 38 -19.53 -12.84 -7.02
C ALA A 38 -18.39 -13.88 -7.15
N GLY A 39 -17.79 -14.33 -6.05
CA GLY A 39 -16.73 -15.35 -6.06
C GLY A 39 -15.41 -14.89 -6.70
N ARG A 40 -15.16 -13.58 -6.83
CA ARG A 40 -14.01 -13.06 -7.60
C ARG A 40 -12.69 -13.06 -6.83
N HIS A 41 -12.65 -13.58 -5.61
CA HIS A 41 -11.46 -13.56 -4.75
C HIS A 41 -10.57 -14.81 -4.87
N GLY A 42 -10.96 -15.80 -5.70
CA GLY A 42 -10.20 -17.04 -5.86
C GLY A 42 -9.95 -17.72 -4.51
N ASP A 43 -8.71 -18.15 -4.26
CA ASP A 43 -8.33 -18.80 -3.00
C ASP A 43 -8.04 -17.82 -1.84
N MET A 44 -8.28 -16.51 -2.03
CA MET A 44 -8.02 -15.49 -1.00
C MET A 44 -9.12 -15.48 0.08
N VAL A 45 -9.32 -16.59 0.78
CA VAL A 45 -10.31 -16.74 1.88
C VAL A 45 -10.10 -15.68 2.98
N TRP A 46 -8.87 -15.22 3.17
CA TRP A 46 -8.57 -14.11 4.09
C TRP A 46 -9.28 -12.79 3.71
N MET A 47 -9.67 -12.61 2.44
CA MET A 47 -10.34 -11.40 1.97
C MET A 47 -11.77 -11.34 2.49
N GLU A 48 -12.46 -12.49 2.50
CA GLU A 48 -13.81 -12.62 3.05
C GLU A 48 -13.79 -12.54 4.57
N THR A 49 -12.95 -13.35 5.23
CA THR A 49 -12.87 -13.39 6.71
C THR A 49 -12.45 -12.06 7.34
N ARG A 50 -11.75 -11.19 6.59
CA ARG A 50 -11.32 -9.86 7.05
C ARG A 50 -12.00 -8.71 6.28
N ALA A 51 -13.17 -8.96 5.70
CA ALA A 51 -13.87 -7.96 4.89
C ALA A 51 -14.18 -6.66 5.66
N GLY A 52 -14.50 -6.75 6.96
CA GLY A 52 -14.74 -5.58 7.82
C GLY A 52 -13.51 -4.68 7.95
N GLU A 53 -12.35 -5.26 8.26
CA GLU A 53 -11.05 -4.54 8.34
C GLU A 53 -10.64 -3.89 7.00
N ARG A 54 -11.02 -4.52 5.88
CA ARG A 54 -10.71 -4.05 4.53
C ARG A 54 -11.68 -2.99 4.01
N GLY A 55 -12.91 -3.01 4.50
CA GLY A 55 -13.92 -2.02 4.16
C GLY A 55 -13.75 -0.71 4.91
N ASP A 56 -13.28 -0.76 6.16
CA ASP A 56 -13.14 0.43 7.02
C ASP A 56 -11.83 0.39 7.82
N PRO A 57 -10.90 1.35 7.60
CA PRO A 57 -9.68 1.45 8.40
C PRO A 57 -9.92 1.56 9.91
N ARG A 58 -11.08 2.05 10.34
CA ARG A 58 -11.44 2.17 11.76
C ARG A 58 -11.70 0.82 12.43
N ALA A 59 -11.98 -0.23 11.67
CA ALA A 59 -12.07 -1.59 12.21
C ALA A 59 -10.69 -2.12 12.65
N LEU A 60 -9.59 -1.62 12.07
CA LEU A 60 -8.23 -1.91 12.52
C LEU A 60 -7.79 -1.01 13.67
N TRP A 61 -8.17 0.27 13.61
CA TRP A 61 -7.86 1.26 14.65
C TRP A 61 -9.01 2.26 14.79
N ALA A 62 -9.83 2.12 15.84
CA ALA A 62 -11.06 2.91 16.01
C ALA A 62 -10.84 4.44 15.97
N ALA A 63 -9.72 4.93 16.49
CA ALA A 63 -9.33 6.34 16.47
C ALA A 63 -8.70 6.83 15.14
N ALA A 64 -8.62 6.00 14.09
CA ALA A 64 -8.06 6.40 12.80
C ALA A 64 -8.87 7.55 12.17
N ARG A 65 -8.18 8.65 11.85
CA ARG A 65 -8.79 9.84 11.22
C ARG A 65 -8.27 10.08 9.81
N SER A 66 -7.02 9.71 9.56
CA SER A 66 -6.30 10.01 8.33
C SER A 66 -5.42 8.83 7.94
N ILE A 67 -5.22 8.65 6.64
CA ILE A 67 -4.35 7.63 6.07
C ILE A 67 -3.23 8.34 5.30
N VAL A 68 -1.98 7.98 5.60
CA VAL A 68 -0.82 8.40 4.81
C VAL A 68 -0.60 7.39 3.69
N MET A 69 -0.86 7.80 2.46
CA MET A 69 -0.70 6.98 1.26
C MET A 69 0.68 7.25 0.65
N LEU A 70 1.44 6.18 0.37
CA LEU A 70 2.83 6.26 -0.09
C LEU A 70 2.98 5.50 -1.41
N GLY A 71 3.69 6.11 -2.36
CA GLY A 71 4.00 5.51 -3.67
C GLY A 71 5.49 5.20 -3.80
N LEU A 72 5.80 4.06 -4.41
CA LEU A 72 7.14 3.71 -4.84
C LEU A 72 7.06 3.18 -6.27
N ASN A 73 7.78 3.82 -7.19
CA ASN A 73 7.89 3.41 -8.56
C ASN A 73 8.89 2.25 -8.66
N TYR A 74 8.45 1.14 -9.26
CA TYR A 74 9.26 -0.04 -9.53
C TYR A 74 9.48 -0.27 -11.03
N GLY A 75 9.06 0.68 -11.87
CA GLY A 75 9.25 0.63 -13.31
C GLY A 75 10.73 0.51 -13.68
N PRO A 76 11.09 -0.33 -14.66
CA PRO A 76 12.46 -0.41 -15.14
C PRO A 76 12.78 0.81 -16.01
N ASP A 77 14.06 1.07 -16.24
CA ASP A 77 14.50 2.18 -17.10
C ASP A 77 14.14 1.98 -18.59
N GLY A 78 13.92 0.73 -19.01
CA GLY A 78 13.56 0.36 -20.37
C GLY A 78 12.11 -0.10 -20.53
N ASP A 79 11.74 -0.53 -21.75
CA ASP A 79 10.40 -1.07 -22.01
C ASP A 79 10.17 -2.37 -21.21
N PRO A 80 9.22 -2.41 -20.25
CA PRO A 80 8.95 -3.60 -19.47
C PRO A 80 8.35 -4.75 -20.30
N LEU A 81 7.78 -4.45 -21.48
CA LEU A 81 7.10 -5.38 -22.37
C LEU A 81 8.03 -6.01 -23.43
N ALA A 82 9.24 -5.50 -23.62
CA ALA A 82 10.21 -6.06 -24.57
C ALA A 82 10.51 -7.57 -24.36
N ILE A 83 10.28 -8.08 -23.15
CA ILE A 83 10.39 -9.53 -22.85
C ILE A 83 9.36 -10.38 -23.60
N LEU A 84 8.21 -9.83 -23.96
CA LEU A 84 7.12 -10.54 -24.65
C LEU A 84 7.49 -10.92 -26.08
N GLU A 85 8.50 -10.28 -26.67
CA GLU A 85 9.03 -10.63 -27.99
C GLU A 85 9.99 -11.83 -27.96
N GLN A 86 10.49 -12.20 -26.77
CA GLN A 86 11.48 -13.26 -26.59
C GLN A 86 10.78 -14.62 -26.45
N ARG A 87 10.84 -15.44 -27.51
CA ARG A 87 10.17 -16.76 -27.58
C ARG A 87 10.88 -17.89 -26.84
N ASP A 88 12.11 -17.67 -26.39
CA ASP A 88 12.95 -18.69 -25.74
C ASP A 88 12.80 -18.70 -24.21
N ARG A 89 12.01 -17.80 -23.62
CA ARG A 89 11.86 -17.65 -22.17
C ARG A 89 10.49 -17.12 -21.75
N GLY A 90 10.14 -17.34 -20.49
CA GLY A 90 8.94 -16.77 -19.87
C GLY A 90 9.13 -15.32 -19.43
N ALA A 91 8.04 -14.56 -19.44
CA ALA A 91 8.01 -13.20 -18.90
C ALA A 91 7.70 -13.21 -17.39
N VAL A 92 8.59 -12.61 -16.60
CA VAL A 92 8.34 -12.34 -15.17
C VAL A 92 7.86 -10.89 -15.02
N SER A 93 6.79 -10.69 -14.24
CA SER A 93 6.26 -9.36 -13.96
C SER A 93 7.31 -8.47 -13.29
N VAL A 94 7.33 -7.19 -13.64
CA VAL A 94 8.38 -6.24 -13.20
C VAL A 94 8.52 -6.19 -11.68
N TYR A 95 7.39 -6.22 -10.95
CA TYR A 95 7.41 -6.13 -9.48
C TYR A 95 8.17 -7.28 -8.80
N ALA A 96 8.38 -8.40 -9.50
CA ALA A 96 9.03 -9.61 -9.02
C ALA A 96 10.47 -9.79 -9.56
N ARG A 97 11.01 -8.82 -10.32
CA ARG A 97 12.36 -8.91 -10.90
C ARG A 97 13.47 -8.45 -9.94
N GLY A 98 13.13 -7.59 -8.99
CA GLY A 98 14.07 -7.01 -8.03
C GLY A 98 14.05 -7.69 -6.66
N ARG A 99 14.63 -7.00 -5.67
CA ARG A 99 14.44 -7.38 -4.26
C ARG A 99 12.95 -7.33 -3.92
N ASP A 100 12.49 -8.26 -3.09
CA ASP A 100 11.10 -8.27 -2.61
C ASP A 100 10.71 -6.88 -2.08
N TYR A 101 9.67 -6.29 -2.70
CA TYR A 101 9.21 -4.95 -2.36
C TYR A 101 8.72 -4.90 -0.91
N HIS A 102 8.26 -6.02 -0.33
CA HIS A 102 7.81 -6.07 1.05
C HIS A 102 8.94 -5.66 2.00
N ASP A 103 10.16 -6.17 1.80
CA ASP A 103 11.30 -5.83 2.65
C ASP A 103 11.72 -4.36 2.49
N VAL A 104 11.76 -3.88 1.25
CA VAL A 104 12.13 -2.51 0.92
C VAL A 104 11.13 -1.52 1.52
N VAL A 105 9.84 -1.72 1.26
CA VAL A 105 8.76 -0.84 1.70
C VAL A 105 8.61 -0.91 3.22
N LYS A 106 8.61 -2.10 3.84
CA LYS A 106 8.49 -2.27 5.29
C LYS A 106 9.60 -1.57 6.06
N LYS A 107 10.84 -1.63 5.55
CA LYS A 107 11.97 -0.89 6.16
C LYS A 107 11.74 0.61 6.15
N LYS A 108 11.29 1.18 5.02
CA LYS A 108 10.99 2.62 4.88
C LYS A 108 9.79 3.03 5.76
N LEU A 109 8.73 2.21 5.80
CA LEU A 109 7.56 2.42 6.65
C LEU A 109 7.93 2.48 8.14
N LYS A 110 8.78 1.57 8.62
CA LYS A 110 9.28 1.59 10.00
C LYS A 110 10.05 2.87 10.32
N ALA A 111 10.90 3.34 9.39
CA ALA A 111 11.64 4.58 9.56
C ALA A 111 10.71 5.80 9.61
N LEU A 112 9.70 5.86 8.74
CA LEU A 112 8.72 6.93 8.74
C LEU A 112 7.85 6.90 10.01
N GLY A 113 7.38 5.73 10.41
CA GLY A 113 6.61 5.53 11.64
C GLY A 113 7.36 5.99 12.88
N ARG A 114 8.65 5.62 12.99
CA ARG A 114 9.53 6.11 14.07
C ARG A 114 9.64 7.63 14.08
N PHE A 115 9.91 8.24 12.92
CA PHE A 115 9.97 9.70 12.82
C PHE A 115 8.68 10.37 13.29
N ILE A 116 7.51 9.84 12.89
CA ILE A 116 6.21 10.38 13.31
C ILE A 116 6.05 10.27 14.83
N ALA A 117 6.38 9.11 15.41
CA ALA A 117 6.30 8.86 16.85
C ALA A 117 7.15 9.84 17.66
N GLU A 118 8.42 9.98 17.28
CA GLU A 118 9.39 10.84 17.96
C GLU A 118 9.04 12.33 17.79
N THR A 119 8.57 12.71 16.60
CA THR A 119 8.29 14.11 16.27
C THR A 119 6.99 14.63 16.89
N PHE A 120 5.97 13.77 16.99
CA PHE A 120 4.62 14.17 17.41
C PHE A 120 4.17 13.48 18.71
N ALA A 121 5.08 12.81 19.41
CA ALA A 121 4.84 12.12 20.68
C ALA A 121 3.60 11.21 20.63
N CYS A 122 3.54 10.35 19.62
CA CYS A 122 2.43 9.41 19.44
C CYS A 122 2.91 7.96 19.43
N GLU A 123 1.99 7.04 19.73
CA GLU A 123 2.27 5.61 19.69
C GLU A 123 2.34 5.09 18.25
N VAL A 124 3.14 4.03 18.05
CA VAL A 124 3.18 3.24 16.82
C VAL A 124 2.80 1.82 17.21
N LYS A 125 1.79 1.28 16.54
CA LYS A 125 1.31 -0.09 16.72
C LYS A 125 1.69 -0.96 15.53
#